data_AF-A0AA91KSY4-F1
#
_entry.id   AF-A0AA91KSY4-F1
#
_cell.length_a   1.000
_cell.length_b   1.000
_cell.length_c   1.000
_cell.angle_alpha   90.00
_cell.angle_beta   90.00
_cell.angle_gamma   90.00
#
_symmetry.space_group_name_H-M   'P 1'
#
loop_
_entity.id
_entity.type
_entity.pdbx_description
1 polymer ?
#
loop_
_entity_poly.entity_id
_entity_poly.type
_entity_poly.pdbx_seq_one_letter_code
_entity_poly.pdbx_strand_id
1 'polypeptide(L)' 'MIPWQKILGGVLVLAAITWTVLELRADGARSVTNAIERQNNAAAHSAGDARSDYDTCPDGLWDFGAGKCRRVAADRRR' A
#
# COMPACT_ATOMS: atom_id res chain seq x y z
N MET A 1 53.36 -11.23 19.91
CA MET A 1 52.56 -10.05 20.33
C MET A 1 51.27 -10.06 19.53
N ILE A 2 50.10 -10.06 20.19
CA ILE A 2 48.80 -10.13 19.49
C ILE A 2 48.58 -8.81 18.73
N PRO A 3 48.18 -8.84 17.44
CA PRO A 3 47.98 -7.63 16.64
C PRO A 3 46.64 -6.97 16.99
N TRP A 4 46.53 -6.46 18.22
CA TRP A 4 45.31 -5.87 18.78
C TRP A 4 44.66 -4.82 17.90
N GLN A 5 45.45 -4.02 17.18
CA GLN A 5 44.92 -2.99 16.29
C GLN A 5 44.12 -3.57 15.11
N LYS A 6 44.53 -4.72 14.57
CA LYS A 6 43.79 -5.39 13.49
C LYS A 6 42.49 -5.99 14.00
N ILE A 7 42.51 -6.54 15.22
CA ILE A 7 41.32 -7.10 15.86
C ILE A 7 40.29 -6.00 16.14
N LEU A 8 40.74 -4.90 16.76
CA LEU A 8 39.87 -3.76 17.04
C LEU A 8 39.30 -3.14 15.76
N GLY A 9 40.12 -2.98 14.73
CA GLY A 9 39.67 -2.51 13.42
C GLY A 9 38.63 -3.44 12.79
N GLY A 10 38.86 -4.75 12.82
CA GLY A 10 37.91 -5.74 12.31
C GLY A 10 36.57 -5.71 13.03
N VAL A 11 36.58 -5.62 14.37
CA VAL A 11 35.37 -5.52 15.18
C VAL A 11 34.60 -4.25 14.87
N LEU A 12 35.27 -3.11 14.71
CA LEU A 12 34.62 -1.85 14.35
C LEU A 12 33.94 -1.91 12.98
N VAL A 13 34.59 -2.52 11.99
CA VAL A 13 34.00 -2.71 10.66
C VAL A 13 32.76 -3.59 10.73
N LEU A 14 32.83 -4.70 11.45
CA LEU A 14 31.68 -5.60 11.64
C LEU A 14 30.52 -4.91 12.36
N ALA A 15 30.82 -4.10 13.38
CA ALA A 15 29.82 -3.31 14.09
C ALA A 15 29.14 -2.30 13.15
N ALA A 16 29.93 -1.59 12.32
CA ALA A 16 29.40 -0.64 11.35
C ALA A 16 28.48 -1.32 10.31
N ILE A 17 28.91 -2.44 9.73
CA ILE A 17 28.09 -3.20 8.76
C ILE A 17 26.79 -3.67 9.43
N THR A 18 26.89 -4.24 10.63
CA THR A 18 25.73 -4.74 11.38
C THR A 18 24.74 -3.61 11.65
N TRP A 19 25.23 -2.45 12.10
CA TRP A 19 24.42 -1.26 12.33
C TRP A 19 23.70 -0.82 11.05
N THR A 20 24.41 -0.69 9.93
CA THR A 20 23.82 -0.29 8.65
C THR A 20 22.73 -1.25 8.17
N VAL A 21 22.94 -2.57 8.32
CA VAL A 21 21.95 -3.58 7.92
C VAL A 21 20.68 -3.47 8.78
N LEU A 22 20.81 -3.21 10.08
CA LEU A 22 19.66 -3.05 10.97
C LEU A 22 18.82 -1.83 10.61
N GLU A 23 19.46 -0.69 10.32
CA GLU A 23 18.76 0.54 9.92
C GLU A 23 18.00 0.34 8.60
N LEU A 24 18.67 -0.24 7.59
CA LEU A 24 18.04 -0.53 6.30
C LEU A 24 16.85 -1.48 6.42
N ARG A 25 16.91 -2.47 7.32
CA ARG A 25 15.78 -3.37 7.57
C ARG A 25 14.63 -2.66 8.28
N ALA A 26 14.93 -1.79 9.24
CA ALA A 26 13.91 -1.01 9.94
C ALA A 26 13.18 -0.03 8.99
N ASP A 27 13.92 0.59 8.08
CA ASP A 27 13.36 1.50 7.07
C ASP A 27 12.63 0.76 5.96
N GLY A 28 13.19 -0.35 5.49
CA GLY A 28 12.55 -1.22 4.50
C GLY A 28 11.23 -1.81 5.01
N ALA A 29 11.20 -2.28 6.26
CA ALA A 29 9.98 -2.78 6.88
C ALA A 29 8.91 -1.68 6.98
N ARG A 30 9.28 -0.47 7.44
CA ARG A 30 8.35 0.67 7.50
C ARG A 30 7.80 1.07 6.12
N SER A 31 8.64 1.01 5.09
CA SER A 31 8.24 1.33 3.71
C SER A 31 7.21 0.34 3.15
N VAL A 32 7.45 -0.96 3.32
CA VAL A 32 6.56 -2.02 2.84
C VAL A 32 5.23 -1.99 3.59
N THR A 33 5.24 -1.85 4.92
CA THR A 33 3.99 -1.78 5.70
C THR A 33 3.15 -0.56 5.31
N ASN A 34 3.77 0.61 5.10
CA ASN A 34 3.07 1.80 4.65
C ASN A 34 2.49 1.67 3.23
N ALA A 35 3.15 0.91 2.35
CA ALA A 35 2.62 0.64 1.01
C ALA A 35 1.41 -0.30 1.07
N ILE A 36 1.48 -1.36 1.88
CA ILE A 36 0.38 -2.30 2.10
C ILE A 36 -0.82 -1.58 2.74
N GLU A 37 -0.59 -0.75 3.75
CA GLU A 37 -1.63 0.03 4.42
C GLU A 37 -2.36 0.97 3.44
N ARG A 38 -1.60 1.67 2.58
CA ARG A 38 -2.18 2.52 1.54
C ARG A 38 -2.99 1.74 0.50
N GLN A 39 -2.49 0.57 0.09
CA GLN A 39 -3.22 -0.29 -0.85
C GLN A 39 -4.51 -0.83 -0.22
N ASN A 40 -4.47 -1.23 1.06
CA ASN A 40 -5.64 -1.75 1.75
C ASN A 40 -6.70 -0.67 1.96
N ASN A 41 -6.30 0.53 2.38
CA ASN A 41 -7.22 1.66 2.51
C ASN A 41 -7.84 2.06 1.16
N ALA A 42 -7.07 2.02 0.07
CA ALA A 42 -7.61 2.25 -1.28
C ALA A 42 -8.60 1.16 -1.71
N ALA A 43 -8.31 -0.10 -1.41
CA ALA A 43 -9.21 -1.21 -1.70
C ALA A 43 -10.51 -1.14 -0.88
N ALA A 44 -10.40 -0.82 0.42
CA ALA A 44 -11.55 -0.63 1.30
C ALA A 44 -12.43 0.53 0.82
N HIS A 45 -11.83 1.65 0.42
CA HIS A 45 -12.57 2.79 -0.13
C HIS A 45 -13.25 2.43 -1.45
N SER A 46 -12.54 1.78 -2.38
CA SER A 46 -13.10 1.34 -3.65
C SER A 46 -14.25 0.34 -3.48
N ALA A 47 -14.17 -0.56 -2.49
CA ALA A 47 -15.24 -1.50 -2.19
C ALA A 47 -16.47 -0.79 -1.57
N GLY A 48 -16.22 0.19 -0.69
CA GLY A 48 -17.26 1.05 -0.12
C GLY A 48 -17.99 1.86 -1.20
N ASP A 49 -17.24 2.47 -2.11
CA ASP A 49 -17.79 3.24 -3.23
C ASP A 49 -18.62 2.34 -4.16
N ALA A 50 -18.11 1.16 -4.53
CA ALA A 50 -18.85 0.22 -5.38
C ALA A 50 -20.14 -0.27 -4.73
N ARG A 51 -20.12 -0.51 -3.41
CA ARG A 51 -21.32 -0.86 -2.65
C ARG A 51 -22.30 0.31 -2.59
N SER A 52 -21.82 1.51 -2.31
CA SER A 52 -22.65 2.72 -2.26
C SER A 52 -23.31 2.98 -3.62
N ASP A 53 -22.56 2.81 -4.72
CA ASP A 53 -23.07 2.94 -6.08
C ASP A 53 -24.17 1.93 -6.38
N TYR A 54 -24.06 0.70 -5.87
CA TYR A 54 -25.12 -0.32 -5.98
C TYR A 54 -26.34 0.05 -5.14
N ASP A 55 -26.15 0.36 -3.85
CA ASP A 55 -27.23 0.65 -2.90
C ASP A 55 -28.01 1.92 -3.27
N THR A 56 -27.38 2.87 -3.95
CA THR A 56 -28.02 4.12 -4.43
C THR A 56 -28.56 4.01 -5.86
N CYS A 57 -28.26 2.93 -6.58
CA CYS A 57 -28.76 2.75 -7.93
C CYS A 57 -30.25 2.36 -7.91
N PRO A 58 -31.13 3.06 -8.66
CA PRO A 58 -32.52 2.66 -8.74
C PRO A 58 -32.70 1.27 -9.35
N ASP A 59 -33.75 0.57 -8.93
CA ASP A 59 -34.02 -0.81 -9.35
C ASP A 59 -34.02 -0.99 -10.87
N GLY A 60 -33.32 -2.02 -11.34
CA GLY A 60 -33.23 -2.38 -12.77
C GLY A 60 -32.23 -1.55 -13.60
N LEU A 61 -31.61 -0.52 -13.04
CA LEU A 61 -30.59 0.28 -13.73
C LEU A 61 -29.16 -0.21 -13.50
N TRP A 62 -28.92 -1.06 -12.51
CA TRP A 62 -27.61 -1.63 -12.25
C TRP A 62 -27.14 -2.53 -13.40
N ASP A 63 -25.90 -2.31 -13.86
CA ASP A 63 -25.24 -3.18 -14.83
C ASP A 63 -24.20 -4.05 -14.11
N PHE A 64 -24.51 -5.34 -13.98
CA PHE A 64 -23.63 -6.32 -13.33
C PHE A 64 -22.36 -6.62 -14.13
N GLY A 65 -22.38 -6.44 -15.45
CA GLY A 65 -21.20 -6.64 -16.30
C GLY A 65 -20.23 -5.46 -16.25
N ALA A 66 -20.76 -4.25 -16.13
CA ALA A 66 -19.95 -3.03 -16.02
C ALA A 66 -19.61 -2.63 -14.58
N GLY A 67 -20.29 -3.19 -13.57
CA GLY A 67 -20.14 -2.84 -12.16
C GLY A 67 -20.51 -1.38 -11.88
N LYS A 68 -21.47 -0.83 -12.62
CA LYS A 68 -21.85 0.59 -12.57
C LYS A 68 -23.36 0.75 -12.70
N CYS A 69 -23.89 1.77 -12.05
CA CYS A 69 -25.26 2.19 -12.31
C CYS A 69 -25.34 2.83 -13.71
N ARG A 70 -26.24 2.33 -14.56
CA ARG A 70 -26.47 2.95 -15.86
C ARG A 70 -27.07 4.33 -15.63
N ARG A 71 -26.45 5.36 -16.18
CA ARG A 71 -27.09 6.68 -16.23
C ARG A 71 -28.35 6.52 -17.08
N VAL A 72 -29.52 6.81 -16.50
CA VAL A 72 -30.68 7.16 -17.31
C VAL A 72 -30.18 8.26 -18.23
N ALA A 73 -30.23 8.06 -19.55
CA ALA A 73 -29.90 9.14 -20.47
C ALA A 73 -30.79 10.31 -20.08
N ALA A 74 -30.20 11.37 -19.50
CA ALA A 74 -30.91 12.62 -19.32
C ALA A 74 -31.42 12.97 -20.71
N ASP A 75 -32.74 12.91 -20.86
CA ASP A 75 -33.44 13.21 -22.08
C ASP A 75 -32.89 14.52 -22.63
N ARG A 76 -32.10 14.44 -23.71
CA ARG A 76 -31.90 15.57 -24.61
C ARG A 76 -33.23 15.78 -25.33
N ARG A 77 -34.20 16.39 -24.66
CA ARG A 77 -35.32 17.11 -25.30
C ARG A 77 -35.54 18.38 -24.48
N ARG A 78 -35.18 19.53 -25.07
CA ARG A 78 -36.07 20.40 -25.87
C ARG A 78 -37.12 21.08 -25.02
#